data_AF-A0A7V3W1B3-F1
#
_entry.id   AF-A0A7V3W1B3-F1
#
_cell.length_a   1.000
_cell.length_b   1.000
_cell.length_c   1.000
_cell.angle_alpha   90.00
_cell.angle_beta   90.00
_cell.angle_gamma   90.00
#
_symmetry.space_group_name_H-M   'P 1'
#
loop_
_entity.id
_entity.type
_entity.pdbx_description
1 polymer ?
#
loop_
_entity_poly.entity_id
_entity_poly.type
_entity_poly.pdbx_seq_one_letter_code
_entity_poly.pdbx_strand_id
1 'polypeptide(L)'
;MQDQDPSNPIRRNLINSIYKKAAEGYLSKYLAYTDKQNVSADVIGTAAAAIIEGKETHTRTANLRVNLRTVCAVPQESMKGLEGGFLEVPITQVVVYGWYDNELGSYTHMLGERTLGIARSML
;
A
#
# COMPACT_ATOMS: atom_id res chain seq x y z
N MET A 1 6.07 -9.57 -11.30
CA MET A 1 5.20 -10.31 -10.36
C MET A 1 6.05 -11.38 -9.72
N GLN A 2 6.55 -11.12 -8.53
CA GLN A 2 7.49 -11.99 -7.83
C GLN A 2 6.97 -12.05 -6.41
N ASP A 3 6.13 -13.04 -6.11
CA ASP A 3 5.72 -13.44 -4.75
C ASP A 3 4.93 -14.75 -4.86
N GLN A 4 5.64 -15.87 -4.85
CA GLN A 4 5.08 -17.20 -4.57
C GLN A 4 6.00 -17.99 -3.61
N ASP A 5 6.80 -17.29 -2.79
CA ASP A 5 7.60 -17.97 -1.77
C ASP A 5 7.11 -17.59 -0.36
N PRO A 6 6.44 -18.51 0.36
CA PRO A 6 6.09 -18.34 1.77
C PRO A 6 7.29 -18.03 2.68
N SER A 7 8.52 -18.32 2.24
CA SER A 7 9.75 -18.04 2.98
C SER A 7 10.15 -16.55 2.98
N ASN A 8 9.60 -15.75 2.06
CA ASN A 8 9.91 -14.33 1.93
C ASN A 8 8.66 -13.47 2.18
N PRO A 9 8.27 -13.25 3.45
CA PRO A 9 7.08 -12.46 3.77
C PRO A 9 7.23 -11.01 3.30
N ILE A 10 6.10 -10.38 2.97
CA ILE A 10 6.06 -8.95 2.62
C ILE A 10 6.47 -8.14 3.87
N ARG A 11 7.60 -7.45 3.78
CA ARG A 11 8.17 -6.66 4.89
C ARG A 11 7.98 -5.17 4.66
N ARG A 12 7.99 -4.40 5.77
CA ARG A 12 8.02 -2.93 5.78
C ARG A 12 8.93 -2.33 4.71
N ASN A 13 10.17 -2.82 4.58
CA ASN A 13 11.13 -2.26 3.63
C ASN A 13 10.67 -2.35 2.17
N LEU A 14 10.00 -3.45 1.81
CA LEU A 14 9.44 -3.61 0.47
C LEU A 14 8.33 -2.57 0.24
N ILE A 15 7.39 -2.44 1.18
CA ILE A 15 6.31 -1.45 1.12
C ILE A 15 6.85 -0.03 1.03
N ASN A 16 7.78 0.32 1.91
CA ASN A 16 8.43 1.64 1.93
C ASN A 16 9.17 1.92 0.61
N SER A 17 9.83 0.91 0.02
CA SER A 17 10.51 1.08 -1.27
C SER A 17 9.55 1.44 -2.40
N ILE A 18 8.32 0.92 -2.36
CA ILE A 18 7.28 1.21 -3.37
C ILE A 18 6.83 2.68 -3.25
N TYR A 19 6.51 3.13 -2.03
CA TYR A 19 6.11 4.52 -1.79
C TYR A 19 7.26 5.50 -2.07
N LYS A 20 8.47 5.17 -1.63
CA LYS A 20 9.67 5.99 -1.89
C LYS A 20 9.94 6.12 -3.38
N LYS A 21 9.90 5.02 -4.14
CA LYS A 21 10.06 5.05 -5.60
C LYS A 21 8.98 5.87 -6.30
N ALA A 22 7.72 5.81 -5.82
CA ALA A 22 6.64 6.61 -6.38
C ALA A 22 6.83 8.11 -6.08
N ALA A 23 7.19 8.44 -4.83
CA ALA A 23 7.47 9.81 -4.37
C ALA A 23 8.72 10.43 -5.02
N GLU A 24 9.72 9.63 -5.39
CA GLU A 24 10.91 10.11 -6.11
C GLU A 24 10.69 10.13 -7.64
N GLY A 25 9.65 9.44 -8.13
CA GLY A 25 9.41 9.23 -9.55
C GLY A 25 8.13 9.89 -10.05
N TYR A 26 7.23 9.04 -10.54
CA TYR A 26 6.04 9.45 -11.29
C TYR A 26 5.00 10.23 -10.46
N LEU A 27 5.06 10.17 -9.12
CA LEU A 27 4.20 10.94 -8.22
C LEU A 27 4.96 12.02 -7.45
N SER A 28 6.18 12.39 -7.83
CA SER A 28 7.00 13.34 -7.07
C SER A 28 6.38 14.71 -6.78
N LYS A 29 5.39 15.12 -7.57
CA LYS A 29 4.62 16.35 -7.33
C LYS A 29 3.49 16.18 -6.32
N TYR A 30 3.04 14.96 -6.09
CA TYR A 30 1.79 14.65 -5.39
C TYR A 30 1.99 13.76 -4.17
N LEU A 31 3.05 12.98 -4.12
CA LEU A 31 3.36 12.06 -3.04
C LEU A 31 4.73 12.41 -2.48
N ALA A 32 4.79 12.63 -1.18
CA ALA A 32 6.04 12.72 -0.45
C ALA A 32 6.25 11.45 0.39
N TYR A 33 7.51 11.16 0.69
CA TYR A 33 7.92 10.09 1.60
C TYR A 33 8.89 10.65 2.63
N THR A 34 8.74 10.24 3.88
CA THR A 34 9.63 10.66 4.97
C THR A 34 9.84 9.52 5.97
N ASP A 35 11.05 9.46 6.54
CA ASP A 35 11.37 8.58 7.68
C ASP A 35 11.31 9.35 9.02
N LYS A 36 10.92 10.64 8.98
CA LYS A 36 10.65 11.44 10.17
C LYS A 36 9.29 11.07 10.74
N GLN A 37 9.14 11.25 12.04
CA GLN A 37 7.86 11.22 12.73
C GLN A 37 7.36 12.66 12.82
N ASN A 38 6.33 12.98 12.05
CA ASN A 38 5.70 14.29 12.03
C ASN A 38 4.57 14.36 13.05
N VAL A 39 4.19 15.59 13.37
CA VAL A 39 2.92 15.93 14.00
C VAL A 39 2.07 16.76 13.04
N SER A 40 0.81 17.02 13.41
CA SER A 40 -0.13 17.76 12.54
C SER A 40 0.37 19.13 12.13
N ALA A 41 1.13 19.82 12.99
CA ALA A 41 1.66 21.15 12.69
C ALA A 41 2.74 21.12 11.59
N ASP A 42 3.46 20.02 11.42
CA ASP A 42 4.54 19.91 10.42
C ASP A 42 4.00 19.82 8.99
N VAL A 43 2.71 19.50 8.83
CA VAL A 43 2.10 19.23 7.52
C VAL A 43 1.23 20.38 7.02
N ILE A 44 1.02 21.41 7.82
CA ILE A 44 0.28 22.62 7.44
C ILE A 44 0.98 23.30 6.25
N GLY A 45 0.22 23.58 5.20
CA GLY A 45 0.70 24.23 3.99
C GLY A 45 1.49 23.33 3.04
N THR A 46 1.55 22.02 3.29
CA THR A 46 2.23 21.09 2.40
C THR A 46 1.43 20.83 1.12
N ALA A 47 2.09 20.99 -0.04
CA ALA A 47 1.45 20.83 -1.35
C ALA A 47 1.21 19.37 -1.77
N ALA A 48 1.89 18.41 -1.13
CA ALA A 48 1.73 17.00 -1.47
C ALA A 48 0.32 16.51 -1.12
N ALA A 49 -0.30 15.73 -2.01
CA ALA A 49 -1.59 15.06 -1.79
C ALA A 49 -1.54 14.12 -0.57
N ALA A 50 -0.39 13.51 -0.33
CA ALA A 50 -0.10 12.73 0.87
C ALA A 50 1.40 12.70 1.18
N ILE A 51 1.74 12.59 2.45
CA ILE A 51 3.09 12.39 2.96
C ILE A 51 3.13 11.05 3.69
N ILE A 52 3.83 10.05 3.15
CA ILE A 52 3.92 8.72 3.74
C ILE A 52 5.04 8.67 4.78
N GLU A 53 4.72 8.19 5.98
CA GLU A 53 5.67 8.02 7.08
C GLU A 53 6.20 6.59 7.13
N GLY A 54 7.35 6.36 6.51
CA GLY A 54 7.92 5.02 6.39
C GLY A 54 8.26 4.36 7.72
N LYS A 55 8.59 5.15 8.76
CA LYS A 55 8.91 4.65 10.10
C LYS A 55 7.69 4.01 10.79
N GLU A 56 6.49 4.48 10.45
CA GLU A 56 5.22 4.05 11.02
C GLU A 56 4.54 2.93 10.22
N THR A 57 5.05 2.57 9.03
CA THR A 57 4.50 1.45 8.24
C THR A 57 4.61 0.12 9.00
N HIS A 58 3.54 -0.58 9.33
CA HIS A 58 3.61 -1.89 9.99
C HIS A 58 3.21 -3.03 9.05
N THR A 59 3.91 -4.17 9.15
CA THR A 59 3.58 -5.40 8.41
C THR A 59 3.47 -6.57 9.37
N ARG A 60 2.40 -7.37 9.27
CA ARG A 60 2.19 -8.60 10.04
C ARG A 60 1.75 -9.72 9.12
N THR A 61 2.53 -10.80 9.05
CA THR A 61 2.21 -11.98 8.25
C THR A 61 1.68 -13.11 9.13
N ALA A 62 0.61 -13.77 8.69
CA ALA A 62 0.04 -14.95 9.32
C ALA A 62 -0.35 -15.98 8.26
N ASN A 63 -0.19 -17.27 8.55
CA ASN A 63 -0.65 -18.35 7.67
C ASN A 63 -2.12 -18.66 7.97
N LEU A 64 -2.99 -18.46 6.99
CA LEU A 64 -4.37 -18.89 7.04
C LEU A 64 -4.45 -20.35 6.57
N ARG A 65 -4.97 -21.22 7.43
CA ARG A 65 -5.23 -22.61 7.09
C ARG A 65 -6.64 -22.75 6.52
N VAL A 66 -6.74 -22.95 5.21
CA VAL A 66 -8.00 -23.05 4.47
C VAL A 66 -8.38 -24.52 4.30
N ASN A 67 -9.57 -24.91 4.76
CA ASN A 67 -10.12 -26.24 4.47
C ASN A 67 -10.74 -26.25 3.07
N LEU A 68 -10.02 -26.79 2.09
CA LEU A 68 -10.48 -26.80 0.71
C LEU A 68 -11.70 -27.69 0.49
N ARG A 69 -11.95 -28.68 1.36
CA ARG A 69 -13.15 -29.53 1.30
C ARG A 69 -14.43 -28.75 1.62
N THR A 70 -14.31 -27.70 2.42
CA THR A 70 -15.44 -26.87 2.85
C THR A 70 -15.66 -25.68 1.92
N VAL A 71 -14.59 -25.15 1.33
CA VAL A 71 -14.64 -23.92 0.53
C VAL A 71 -14.84 -24.20 -0.96
N CYS A 72 -14.34 -25.32 -1.46
CA CYS A 72 -14.37 -25.62 -2.88
C CYS A 72 -15.00 -27.00 -3.12
N ALA A 73 -15.86 -27.13 -4.12
CA ALA A 73 -16.36 -28.42 -4.61
C ALA A 73 -15.29 -29.12 -5.47
N VAL A 74 -14.11 -29.34 -4.89
CA VAL A 74 -12.96 -29.94 -5.58
C VAL A 74 -13.06 -31.46 -5.45
N PRO A 75 -12.99 -32.21 -6.57
CA PRO A 75 -12.95 -33.67 -6.53
C PRO A 75 -11.78 -34.17 -5.68
N GLN A 76 -11.99 -35.21 -4.86
CA GLN A 76 -10.96 -35.75 -3.98
C GLN A 76 -9.68 -36.19 -4.71
N GLU A 77 -9.80 -36.60 -5.98
CA GLU A 77 -8.69 -36.94 -6.86
C GLU A 77 -7.71 -35.77 -7.05
N SER A 78 -8.22 -34.53 -7.13
CA SER A 78 -7.43 -33.31 -7.31
C SER A 78 -6.76 -32.83 -6.02
N MET A 79 -7.02 -33.49 -4.88
CA MET A 79 -6.51 -33.15 -3.55
C MET A 79 -5.37 -34.09 -3.11
N LYS A 80 -4.92 -35.00 -3.99
CA LYS A 80 -3.79 -35.91 -3.73
C LYS A 80 -2.51 -35.09 -3.51
N GLY A 81 -1.93 -35.19 -2.31
CA GLY A 81 -0.71 -34.46 -1.91
C GLY A 81 -0.94 -33.35 -0.89
N LEU A 82 -2.20 -32.97 -0.59
CA LEU A 82 -2.54 -32.03 0.49
C LEU A 82 -2.87 -32.79 1.77
N GLU A 83 -2.03 -32.68 2.80
CA GLU A 83 -2.27 -33.28 4.12
C GLU A 83 -3.61 -32.79 4.71
N GLY A 84 -4.56 -33.72 4.86
CA GLY A 84 -5.89 -33.43 5.39
C GLY A 84 -6.80 -32.56 4.51
N GLY A 85 -6.37 -32.17 3.30
CA GLY A 85 -7.11 -31.25 2.43
C GLY A 85 -7.08 -29.79 2.90
N PHE A 86 -6.08 -29.42 3.69
CA PHE A 86 -5.85 -28.04 4.11
C PHE A 86 -4.77 -27.37 3.27
N LEU A 87 -4.99 -26.12 2.88
CA LEU A 87 -4.01 -25.25 2.22
C LEU A 87 -3.56 -24.17 3.19
N GLU A 88 -2.25 -24.00 3.38
CA GLU A 88 -1.71 -22.84 4.10
C GLU A 88 -1.45 -21.70 3.12
N VAL A 89 -2.07 -20.54 3.39
CA VAL A 89 -1.90 -19.34 2.59
C VAL A 89 -1.29 -18.24 3.47
N PRO A 90 -0.09 -17.73 3.17
CA PRO A 90 0.46 -16.60 3.90
C PRO A 90 -0.33 -15.33 3.55
N ILE A 91 -0.87 -14.66 4.56
CA ILE A 91 -1.56 -13.37 4.43
C ILE A 91 -0.74 -12.33 5.17
N THR A 92 -0.36 -11.26 4.48
CA THR A 92 0.31 -10.12 5.12
C THR A 92 -0.65 -8.95 5.24
N GLN A 93 -0.91 -8.52 6.46
CA GLN A 93 -1.54 -7.25 6.77
C GLN A 93 -0.49 -6.14 6.75
N VAL A 94 -0.80 -5.04 6.07
CA VAL A 94 0.03 -3.84 6.03
C VAL A 94 -0.79 -2.66 6.56
N VAL A 95 -0.20 -1.86 7.44
CA VAL A 95 -0.75 -0.59 7.93
C VAL A 95 0.22 0.51 7.53
N VAL A 96 -0.24 1.48 6.76
CA VAL A 96 0.56 2.60 6.26
C VAL A 96 0.00 3.89 6.85
N TYR A 97 0.88 4.72 7.40
CA TYR A 97 0.51 6.03 7.93
C TYR A 97 0.87 7.11 6.94
N GLY A 98 -0.02 8.08 6.79
CA GLY A 98 0.21 9.23 5.95
C GLY A 98 -0.51 10.46 6.46
N TRP A 99 0.12 11.60 6.24
CA TRP A 99 -0.43 12.91 6.53
C TRP A 99 -0.88 13.60 5.26
N TYR A 100 -1.83 14.51 5.43
CA TYR A 100 -2.21 15.48 4.41
C TYR A 100 -2.79 16.71 5.10
N ASP A 101 -2.58 17.88 4.52
CA ASP A 101 -3.30 19.09 4.90
C ASP A 101 -4.68 19.06 4.24
N ASN A 102 -5.73 18.83 5.02
CA ASN A 102 -7.08 18.71 4.49
C ASN A 102 -7.67 20.02 3.92
N GLU A 103 -6.97 21.15 4.05
CA GLU A 103 -7.41 22.46 3.60
C GLU A 103 -6.55 22.98 2.43
N LEU A 104 -5.86 24.10 2.64
CA LEU A 104 -5.25 24.91 1.61
C LEU A 104 -4.01 24.24 1.01
N GLY A 105 -3.17 23.65 1.86
CA GLY A 105 -1.89 23.08 1.44
C GLY A 105 -2.08 21.98 0.40
N SER A 106 -2.85 20.95 0.74
CA SER A 106 -2.95 19.75 -0.10
C SER A 106 -4.21 19.78 -0.97
N TYR A 107 -5.40 19.76 -0.34
CA TYR A 107 -6.65 19.54 -1.07
C TYR A 107 -6.93 20.65 -2.09
N THR A 108 -6.86 21.92 -1.68
CA THR A 108 -7.08 23.05 -2.59
C THR A 108 -6.02 23.11 -3.69
N HIS A 109 -4.76 22.77 -3.40
CA HIS A 109 -3.71 22.68 -4.41
C HIS A 109 -4.02 21.61 -5.47
N MET A 110 -4.46 20.42 -5.05
CA MET A 110 -4.86 19.34 -5.97
C MET A 110 -6.06 19.73 -6.83
N LEU A 111 -7.03 20.44 -6.27
CA LEU A 111 -8.16 20.98 -7.02
C LEU A 111 -7.71 22.00 -8.09
N GLY A 112 -6.73 22.84 -7.75
CA GLY A 112 -6.10 23.79 -8.68
C GLY A 112 -5.39 23.08 -9.83
N GLU A 113 -4.51 22.12 -9.52
CA GLU A 113 -3.81 21.32 -10.54
C GLU A 113 -4.79 20.59 -11.46
N ARG A 114 -5.89 20.05 -10.90
CA ARG A 114 -6.92 19.40 -11.71
C ARG A 114 -7.63 20.39 -12.66
N THR A 115 -7.94 21.59 -12.19
CA THR A 115 -8.52 22.65 -13.03
C THR A 115 -7.60 23.00 -14.19
N LEU A 116 -6.31 23.16 -13.93
CA LEU A 116 -5.30 23.40 -14.97
C LEU A 116 -5.20 22.23 -15.95
N GLY A 117 -5.26 20.99 -15.45
CA GLY A 117 -5.26 19.79 -16.29
C GLY A 117 -6.45 19.75 -17.26
N ILE A 118 -7.65 20.09 -16.78
CA ILE A 118 -8.86 20.16 -17.62
C ILE A 118 -8.72 21.27 -18.66
N ALA A 119 -8.31 22.48 -18.26
CA ALA A 119 -8.14 23.59 -19.18
C ALA A 119 -7.15 23.26 -20.31
N ARG A 120 -6.03 22.60 -19.98
CA ARG A 120 -5.05 22.13 -20.99
C ARG A 120 -5.62 21.07 -21.94
N SER A 121 -6.55 20.24 -21.48
CA SER A 121 -7.18 19.22 -22.34
C SER A 121 -8.23 19.78 -23.30
N MET A 122 -8.64 21.04 -23.11
CA MET A 122 -9.61 21.75 -23.95
C MET A 122 -8.94 22.64 -25.01
N LEU A 123 -7.60 22.76 -24.98
CA LEU A 123 -6.77 23.48 -25.95
C LEU A 123 -6.10 22.49 -26.90
#